data_AF-A0A7K7TIA3-F1
#
_entry.id   AF-A0A7K7TIA3-F1
#
_cell.length_a   1.000
_cell.length_b   1.000
_cell.length_c   1.000
_cell.angle_alpha   90.00
_cell.angle_beta   90.00
_cell.angle_gamma   90.00
#
_symmetry.space_group_name_H-M   'P 1'
#
loop_
_entity.id
_entity.type
_entity.pdbx_description
1 polymer ?
#
loop_
_entity_poly.entity_id
_entity_poly.type
_entity_poly.pdbx_seq_one_letter_code
_entity_poly.pdbx_strand_id
1 'polypeptide(L)'
;QEAVIVNGTTAYQNWIVPGSSVYREFWIFHVLNPSEVLDEGAPPKLEQRGPYTYRVRYLPKENITEHDDGTISYMLPNAARFEPDMSVGTENDTFTCLNLAVVAIPSLYPGSFMQSILNTWIKSSKSTMLQNRTVKELLWGYTDPFLNSIPLPVNPFLGVFYPYNGTSDGLYKVYTGTEDITKTAIIESYKNKRNLSYWEGHCDMVNGTDGASFPPFVKKNQVLRFFSSDICRSIYGVFQSKQNVKGITLYRFVVPREAFASPTEVGDNYCFCTDQVISENCTLAGVLDISACKAKRPVYISLPHFLHASDSILHGVEGLSPNEKEHETFLDIEPITGFTLRFAKRLQVNLLVKPSKSITALSKVKNPYIFPLLWLNESAIIGEEKAEMFRSKVTGKVQMLNTLQMALMITGSVLFLAFMGSYFICRSKKLK
;
A
#
# COMPACT_ATOMS: atom_id res chain seq x y z
N GLN A 1 28.03 -4.89 5.03
CA GLN A 1 27.79 -6.30 5.37
C GLN A 1 26.50 -6.50 6.17
N GLU A 2 26.26 -5.79 7.28
CA GLU A 2 25.01 -5.98 8.09
C GLU A 2 23.67 -5.71 7.36
N ALA A 3 23.69 -4.94 6.27
CA ALA A 3 22.52 -4.60 5.47
C ALA A 3 22.23 -5.60 4.33
N VAL A 4 23.09 -6.60 4.10
CA VAL A 4 22.93 -7.59 3.02
C VAL A 4 21.93 -8.67 3.46
N ILE A 5 21.02 -9.11 2.58
CA ILE A 5 20.02 -10.14 2.88
C ILE A 5 20.64 -11.53 2.69
N VAL A 6 21.46 -11.94 3.66
CA VAL A 6 22.10 -13.28 3.71
C VAL A 6 21.96 -13.84 5.12
N ASN A 7 21.81 -15.16 5.22
CA ASN A 7 21.69 -15.84 6.50
C ASN A 7 22.80 -15.44 7.50
N GLY A 8 22.42 -15.16 8.75
CA GLY A 8 23.31 -14.67 9.81
C GLY A 8 23.42 -13.15 9.95
N THR A 9 22.94 -12.36 8.98
CA THR A 9 22.93 -10.89 9.07
C THR A 9 21.72 -10.35 9.84
N THR A 10 21.85 -9.14 10.39
CA THR A 10 20.73 -8.41 11.02
C THR A 10 19.61 -8.11 10.00
N ALA A 11 19.96 -7.79 8.75
CA ALA A 11 19.00 -7.56 7.68
C ALA A 11 18.16 -8.81 7.37
N TYR A 12 18.79 -9.99 7.25
CA TYR A 12 18.08 -11.23 6.95
C TYR A 12 17.07 -11.63 8.02
N GLN A 13 17.43 -11.50 9.31
CA GLN A 13 16.52 -11.80 10.41
C GLN A 13 15.27 -10.90 10.40
N ASN A 14 15.46 -9.59 10.21
CA ASN A 14 14.34 -8.65 10.10
C ASN A 14 13.57 -8.77 8.78
N TRP A 15 14.22 -9.29 7.73
CA TRP A 15 13.60 -9.52 6.44
C TRP A 15 12.65 -10.73 6.48
N ILE A 16 13.01 -11.84 7.15
CA ILE A 16 12.15 -13.03 7.24
C ILE A 16 10.84 -12.71 7.97
N VAL A 17 10.94 -12.13 9.17
CA VAL A 17 9.80 -11.66 9.97
C VAL A 17 10.12 -10.24 10.43
N PRO A 18 9.26 -9.25 10.13
CA PRO A 18 9.44 -7.92 10.66
C PRO A 18 9.51 -7.94 12.19
N GLY A 19 10.54 -7.30 12.76
CA GLY A 19 10.69 -7.20 14.21
C GLY A 19 9.59 -6.35 14.90
N SER A 20 8.75 -5.68 14.12
CA SER A 20 7.64 -4.83 14.57
C SER A 20 6.32 -5.51 14.29
N SER A 21 5.38 -5.47 15.23
CA SER A 21 3.99 -5.88 14.95
C SER A 21 3.37 -4.95 13.93
N VAL A 22 2.83 -5.52 12.86
CA VAL A 22 2.06 -4.80 11.85
C VAL A 22 0.57 -4.98 12.15
N TYR A 23 -0.15 -3.87 12.20
CA TYR A 23 -1.59 -3.84 12.39
C TYR A 23 -2.24 -3.26 11.14
N ARG A 24 -3.38 -3.82 10.77
CA ARG A 24 -4.27 -3.31 9.73
C ARG A 24 -5.60 -2.97 10.36
N GLU A 25 -5.89 -1.69 10.41
CA GLU A 25 -7.12 -1.13 10.95
C GLU A 25 -8.08 -0.82 9.80
N PHE A 26 -9.36 -1.14 9.95
CA PHE A 26 -10.40 -0.91 8.94
C PHE A 26 -11.48 0.04 9.44
N TRP A 27 -11.86 0.99 8.60
CA TRP A 27 -13.04 1.84 8.76
C TRP A 27 -14.00 1.57 7.61
N ILE A 28 -15.21 1.12 7.93
CA ILE A 28 -16.23 0.77 6.93
C ILE A 28 -17.22 1.91 6.80
N PHE A 29 -17.59 2.25 5.57
CA PHE A 29 -18.61 3.27 5.29
C PHE A 29 -20.01 2.64 5.40
N HIS A 30 -20.74 3.02 6.43
CA HIS A 30 -22.12 2.64 6.68
C HIS A 30 -23.09 3.60 5.98
N VAL A 31 -24.05 3.07 5.22
CA VAL A 31 -25.10 3.86 4.55
C VAL A 31 -26.21 4.21 5.55
N LEU A 32 -26.44 5.51 5.76
CA LEU A 32 -27.44 6.03 6.70
C LEU A 32 -28.85 6.15 6.10
N ASN A 33 -28.97 6.31 4.78
CA ASN A 33 -30.25 6.54 4.08
C ASN A 33 -30.56 5.44 3.03
N PRO A 34 -30.57 4.15 3.38
CA PRO A 34 -30.70 3.07 2.40
C PRO A 34 -32.00 3.11 1.59
N SER A 35 -33.13 3.50 2.20
CA SER A 35 -34.42 3.61 1.50
C SER A 35 -34.40 4.71 0.44
N GLU A 36 -33.88 5.91 0.76
CA GLU A 36 -33.75 7.01 -0.22
C GLU A 36 -32.85 6.60 -1.41
N VAL A 37 -31.76 5.88 -1.14
CA VAL A 37 -30.85 5.37 -2.18
C VAL A 37 -31.55 4.35 -3.07
N LEU A 38 -32.26 3.38 -2.48
CA LEU A 38 -32.87 2.27 -3.22
C LEU A 38 -34.16 2.67 -3.96
N ASP A 39 -34.96 3.55 -3.39
CA ASP A 39 -36.30 3.88 -3.90
C ASP A 39 -36.29 5.12 -4.81
N GLU A 40 -35.47 6.12 -4.47
CA GLU A 40 -35.43 7.43 -5.14
C GLU A 40 -34.16 7.65 -5.97
N GLY A 41 -33.10 6.88 -5.71
CA GLY A 41 -31.78 7.10 -6.31
C GLY A 41 -31.06 8.32 -5.73
N ALA A 42 -31.31 8.63 -4.46
CA ALA A 42 -30.62 9.69 -3.74
C ALA A 42 -29.12 9.36 -3.55
N PRO A 43 -28.25 10.37 -3.41
CA PRO A 43 -26.86 10.16 -3.02
C PRO A 43 -26.77 9.41 -1.67
N PRO A 44 -25.91 8.37 -1.57
CA PRO A 44 -25.68 7.69 -0.29
C PRO A 44 -25.02 8.62 0.72
N LYS A 45 -25.62 8.74 1.91
CA LYS A 45 -25.06 9.40 3.09
C LYS A 45 -24.27 8.38 3.89
N LEU A 46 -22.98 8.62 4.04
CA LEU A 46 -22.04 7.68 4.63
C LEU A 46 -21.56 8.13 6.00
N GLU A 47 -21.45 7.18 6.91
CA GLU A 47 -20.76 7.33 8.20
C GLU A 47 -19.64 6.30 8.27
N GLN A 48 -18.40 6.73 8.51
CA GLN A 48 -17.32 5.78 8.77
C GLN A 48 -17.44 5.21 10.19
N ARG A 49 -17.26 3.90 10.36
CA ARG A 49 -17.13 3.27 11.69
C ARG A 49 -15.91 2.36 11.73
N GLY A 50 -15.13 2.49 12.79
CA GLY A 50 -13.87 1.78 13.02
C GLY A 50 -13.07 2.43 14.15
N PRO A 51 -11.83 1.96 14.40
CA PRO A 51 -11.18 0.88 13.67
C PRO A 51 -11.67 -0.51 14.08
N TYR A 52 -11.70 -1.43 13.11
CA TYR A 52 -11.63 -2.89 13.36
C TYR A 52 -10.22 -3.36 13.07
N THR A 53 -9.51 -3.80 14.10
CA THR A 53 -8.05 -3.96 14.07
C THR A 53 -7.66 -5.42 13.94
N TYR A 54 -6.76 -5.70 13.00
CA TYR A 54 -6.19 -7.03 12.79
C TYR A 54 -4.67 -6.95 12.82
N ARG A 55 -4.04 -7.88 13.54
CA ARG A 55 -2.61 -8.12 13.40
C ARG A 55 -2.35 -8.88 12.10
N VAL A 56 -1.45 -8.36 11.27
CA VAL A 56 -1.09 -8.93 9.96
C VAL A 56 0.44 -9.06 9.85
N ARG A 57 0.92 -9.72 8.79
CA ARG A 57 2.36 -9.88 8.49
C ARG A 57 3.21 -10.44 9.65
N TYR A 58 2.61 -11.26 10.50
CA TYR A 58 3.29 -11.91 11.62
C TYR A 58 3.84 -13.30 11.29
N LEU A 59 3.54 -13.81 10.09
CA LEU A 59 4.07 -15.07 9.58
C LEU A 59 5.41 -14.84 8.86
N PRO A 60 6.38 -15.76 8.98
CA PRO A 60 7.65 -15.68 8.25
C PRO A 60 7.45 -15.85 6.75
N LYS A 61 8.34 -15.23 5.96
CA LYS A 61 8.47 -15.53 4.53
C LYS A 61 8.68 -17.03 4.29
N GLU A 62 8.01 -17.56 3.27
CA GLU A 62 8.00 -18.98 2.93
C GLU A 62 8.74 -19.24 1.61
N ASN A 63 9.08 -20.51 1.35
CA ASN A 63 9.73 -20.98 0.11
C ASN A 63 10.97 -20.14 -0.26
N ILE A 64 11.80 -19.85 0.74
CA ILE A 64 13.00 -19.05 0.56
C ILE A 64 14.02 -19.85 -0.24
N THR A 65 14.54 -19.29 -1.33
CA THR A 65 15.57 -19.91 -2.18
C THR A 65 16.62 -18.88 -2.55
N GLU A 66 17.87 -19.11 -2.16
CA GLU A 66 19.02 -18.30 -2.55
C GLU A 66 19.52 -18.76 -3.92
N HIS A 67 20.02 -17.82 -4.73
CA HIS A 67 20.53 -18.09 -6.08
C HIS A 67 21.95 -17.58 -6.23
N ASP A 68 22.71 -18.19 -7.15
CA ASP A 68 24.12 -17.86 -7.40
C ASP A 68 24.30 -16.46 -8.03
N ASP A 69 23.25 -15.87 -8.59
CA ASP A 69 23.22 -14.52 -9.19
C ASP A 69 23.02 -13.39 -8.16
N GLY A 70 23.24 -13.68 -6.88
CA GLY A 70 23.11 -12.70 -5.80
C GLY A 70 21.65 -12.31 -5.48
N THR A 71 20.67 -13.10 -5.91
CA THR A 71 19.25 -12.91 -5.60
C THR A 71 18.69 -13.94 -4.62
N ILE A 72 17.53 -13.62 -4.04
CA ILE A 72 16.79 -14.49 -3.14
C ILE A 72 15.29 -14.45 -3.49
N SER A 73 14.67 -15.61 -3.61
CA SER A 73 13.24 -15.76 -3.88
C SER A 73 12.46 -16.10 -2.62
N TYR A 74 11.20 -15.63 -2.52
CA TYR A 74 10.30 -15.93 -1.40
C TYR A 74 8.82 -15.72 -1.73
N MET A 75 7.96 -16.27 -0.88
CA MET A 75 6.52 -16.02 -0.82
C MET A 75 6.16 -15.31 0.49
N LEU A 76 5.17 -14.41 0.44
CA LEU A 76 4.62 -13.71 1.59
C LEU A 76 3.29 -14.35 2.02
N PRO A 77 3.25 -15.16 3.08
CA PRO A 77 1.99 -15.72 3.56
C PRO A 77 1.06 -14.63 4.12
N ASN A 78 -0.21 -14.73 3.77
CA ASN A 78 -1.26 -13.83 4.22
C ASN A 78 -2.00 -14.46 5.40
N ALA A 79 -1.98 -13.74 6.53
CA ALA A 79 -2.80 -14.05 7.69
C ALA A 79 -3.21 -12.77 8.41
N ALA A 80 -4.45 -12.77 8.89
CA ALA A 80 -5.03 -11.71 9.72
C ALA A 80 -5.63 -12.33 10.99
N ARG A 81 -5.27 -11.76 12.14
CA ARG A 81 -5.82 -12.12 13.45
C ARG A 81 -6.50 -10.89 14.05
N PHE A 82 -7.79 -11.00 14.36
CA PHE A 82 -8.54 -9.91 14.97
C PHE A 82 -8.01 -9.58 16.38
N GLU A 83 -7.94 -8.30 16.71
CA GLU A 83 -7.48 -7.77 17.99
C GLU A 83 -8.64 -6.97 18.65
N PRO A 84 -9.49 -7.63 19.47
CA PRO A 84 -10.68 -7.01 20.05
C PRO A 84 -10.37 -5.77 20.91
N ASP A 85 -9.30 -5.83 21.70
CA ASP A 85 -8.90 -4.76 22.63
C ASP A 85 -8.44 -3.48 21.92
N MET A 86 -8.16 -3.57 20.62
CA MET A 86 -7.77 -2.44 19.75
C MET A 86 -8.88 -2.08 18.76
N SER A 87 -10.08 -2.62 18.91
CA SER A 87 -11.20 -2.44 17.99
C SER A 87 -12.36 -1.73 18.67
N VAL A 88 -13.12 -0.95 17.90
CA VAL A 88 -14.32 -0.23 18.41
C VAL A 88 -15.49 -1.17 18.73
N GLY A 89 -15.49 -2.37 18.13
CA GLY A 89 -16.56 -3.36 18.29
C GLY A 89 -16.10 -4.74 17.81
N THR A 90 -17.05 -5.60 17.45
CA THR A 90 -16.77 -7.01 17.13
C THR A 90 -16.80 -7.28 15.64
N GLU A 91 -16.24 -8.43 15.20
CA GLU A 91 -16.37 -8.85 13.81
C GLU A 91 -17.83 -9.14 13.38
N ASN A 92 -18.77 -9.22 14.34
CA ASN A 92 -20.20 -9.45 14.11
C ASN A 92 -20.99 -8.15 13.93
N ASP A 93 -20.37 -6.99 14.13
CA ASP A 93 -21.04 -5.70 13.92
C ASP A 93 -21.51 -5.58 12.47
N THR A 94 -22.72 -5.07 12.27
CA THR A 94 -23.40 -5.08 10.96
C THR A 94 -23.39 -3.71 10.30
N PHE A 95 -23.24 -3.74 8.97
CA PHE A 95 -23.15 -2.57 8.12
C PHE A 95 -24.10 -2.69 6.94
N THR A 96 -24.85 -1.62 6.66
CA THR A 96 -25.51 -1.44 5.37
C THR A 96 -24.49 -0.91 4.37
N CYS A 97 -24.14 -1.73 3.39
CA CYS A 97 -23.10 -1.45 2.40
C CYS A 97 -23.54 -1.90 0.99
N LEU A 98 -22.72 -1.67 -0.03
CA LEU A 98 -23.04 -2.14 -1.38
C LEU A 98 -23.07 -3.66 -1.47
N ASN A 99 -23.99 -4.16 -2.29
CA ASN A 99 -23.99 -5.53 -2.76
C ASN A 99 -22.92 -5.72 -3.83
N LEU A 100 -21.77 -6.26 -3.42
CA LEU A 100 -20.58 -6.41 -4.26
C LEU A 100 -20.84 -7.22 -5.54
N ALA A 101 -21.68 -8.26 -5.47
CA ALA A 101 -22.00 -9.09 -6.63
C ALA A 101 -22.90 -8.35 -7.62
N VAL A 102 -23.99 -7.75 -7.12
CA VAL A 102 -24.99 -7.07 -7.97
C VAL A 102 -24.37 -5.87 -8.69
N VAL A 103 -23.61 -5.03 -7.98
CA VAL A 103 -23.04 -3.79 -8.56
C VAL A 103 -21.92 -4.06 -9.56
N ALA A 104 -21.26 -5.22 -9.48
CA ALA A 104 -20.21 -5.59 -10.42
C ALA A 104 -20.75 -6.01 -11.80
N ILE A 105 -22.02 -6.40 -11.91
CA ILE A 105 -22.59 -7.00 -13.13
C ILE A 105 -22.47 -6.08 -14.35
N PRO A 106 -22.85 -4.79 -14.31
CA PRO A 106 -22.77 -3.95 -15.51
C PRO A 106 -21.35 -3.81 -16.06
N SER A 107 -20.35 -3.87 -15.19
CA SER A 107 -18.94 -3.78 -15.56
C SER A 107 -18.39 -5.12 -16.07
N LEU A 108 -18.82 -6.25 -15.51
CA LEU A 108 -18.41 -7.59 -15.95
C LEU A 108 -19.13 -8.06 -17.22
N TYR A 109 -20.40 -7.69 -17.36
CA TYR A 109 -21.30 -8.13 -18.43
C TYR A 109 -22.01 -6.92 -19.05
N PRO A 110 -21.36 -6.14 -19.93
CA PRO A 110 -21.94 -4.92 -20.49
C PRO A 110 -23.15 -5.17 -21.41
N GLY A 111 -23.29 -6.37 -21.96
CA GLY A 111 -24.40 -6.73 -22.85
C GLY A 111 -25.74 -6.87 -22.12
N SER A 112 -26.76 -6.13 -22.57
CA SER A 112 -28.08 -6.08 -21.94
C SER A 112 -28.79 -7.43 -21.84
N PHE A 113 -28.57 -8.34 -22.79
CA PHE A 113 -29.14 -9.69 -22.77
C PHE A 113 -28.70 -10.48 -21.53
N MET A 114 -27.39 -10.56 -21.29
CA MET A 114 -26.85 -11.27 -20.12
C MET A 114 -27.28 -10.62 -18.82
N GLN A 115 -27.34 -9.29 -18.76
CA GLN A 115 -27.86 -8.58 -17.59
C GLN A 115 -29.33 -8.91 -17.29
N SER A 116 -30.17 -9.00 -18.33
CA SER A 116 -31.59 -9.37 -18.16
C SER A 116 -31.75 -10.80 -17.64
N ILE A 117 -30.92 -11.74 -18.09
CA ILE A 117 -30.91 -13.11 -17.54
C ILE A 117 -30.49 -13.06 -16.06
N LEU A 118 -29.38 -12.39 -15.74
CA LEU A 118 -28.88 -12.27 -14.36
C LEU A 118 -29.89 -11.61 -13.42
N ASN A 119 -30.66 -10.62 -13.91
CA ASN A 119 -31.73 -9.96 -13.16
C ASN A 119 -32.80 -10.94 -12.67
N THR A 120 -33.04 -12.06 -13.37
CA THR A 120 -33.98 -13.10 -12.91
C THR A 120 -33.53 -13.72 -11.59
N TRP A 121 -32.24 -14.09 -11.48
CA TRP A 121 -31.70 -14.66 -10.25
C TRP A 121 -31.55 -13.62 -9.14
N ILE A 122 -31.18 -12.37 -9.47
CA ILE A 122 -31.15 -11.25 -8.50
C ILE A 122 -32.53 -11.07 -7.85
N LYS A 123 -33.61 -11.10 -8.64
CA LYS A 123 -34.98 -11.01 -8.13
C LYS A 123 -35.36 -12.23 -7.30
N SER A 124 -35.01 -13.43 -7.77
CA SER A 124 -35.30 -14.69 -7.06
C SER A 124 -34.63 -14.74 -5.69
N SER A 125 -33.39 -14.25 -5.58
CA SER A 125 -32.65 -14.18 -4.31
C SER A 125 -33.01 -12.96 -3.46
N LYS A 126 -33.92 -12.09 -3.92
CA LYS A 126 -34.31 -10.82 -3.30
C LYS A 126 -33.09 -9.90 -3.05
N SER A 127 -32.07 -10.01 -3.89
CA SER A 127 -30.87 -9.18 -3.76
C SER A 127 -31.13 -7.77 -4.30
N THR A 128 -30.68 -6.77 -3.56
CA THR A 128 -30.76 -5.35 -3.96
C THR A 128 -29.38 -4.75 -4.13
N MET A 129 -29.30 -3.47 -4.51
CA MET A 129 -28.02 -2.75 -4.63
C MET A 129 -27.30 -2.59 -3.29
N LEU A 130 -28.05 -2.50 -2.19
CA LEU A 130 -27.51 -2.46 -0.83
C LEU A 130 -27.78 -3.79 -0.12
N GLN A 131 -26.97 -4.08 0.89
CA GLN A 131 -27.10 -5.27 1.71
C GLN A 131 -26.59 -4.99 3.12
N ASN A 132 -27.01 -5.82 4.07
CA ASN A 132 -26.46 -5.84 5.41
C ASN A 132 -25.45 -6.97 5.53
N ARG A 133 -24.24 -6.65 5.97
CA ARG A 133 -23.16 -7.63 6.20
C ARG A 133 -22.43 -7.34 7.50
N THR A 134 -21.95 -8.38 8.14
CA THR A 134 -21.02 -8.22 9.27
C THR A 134 -19.65 -7.75 8.77
N VAL A 135 -18.83 -7.21 9.67
CA VAL A 135 -17.41 -6.93 9.38
C VAL A 135 -16.70 -8.17 8.85
N LYS A 136 -16.90 -9.33 9.50
CA LYS A 136 -16.29 -10.61 9.10
C LYS A 136 -16.67 -10.99 7.67
N GLU A 137 -17.96 -10.94 7.37
CA GLU A 137 -18.50 -11.27 6.06
C GLU A 137 -17.93 -10.33 4.99
N LEU A 138 -17.99 -9.02 5.22
CA LEU A 138 -17.54 -8.04 4.22
C LEU A 138 -16.05 -8.17 3.93
N LEU A 139 -15.20 -8.32 4.96
CA LEU A 139 -13.75 -8.39 4.79
C LEU A 139 -13.30 -9.74 4.23
N TRP A 140 -13.69 -10.84 4.86
CA TRP A 140 -13.11 -12.17 4.65
C TRP A 140 -13.96 -13.09 3.79
N GLY A 141 -15.23 -12.74 3.66
CA GLY A 141 -16.13 -13.26 2.66
C GLY A 141 -17.39 -13.91 3.21
N TYR A 142 -18.38 -14.02 2.32
CA TYR A 142 -19.69 -14.60 2.57
C TYR A 142 -20.19 -15.28 1.30
N THR A 143 -21.13 -16.21 1.46
CA THR A 143 -21.86 -16.80 0.33
C THR A 143 -22.93 -15.82 -0.14
N ASP A 144 -22.77 -15.28 -1.35
CA ASP A 144 -23.72 -14.33 -1.92
C ASP A 144 -25.02 -15.04 -2.34
N PRO A 145 -26.21 -14.60 -1.86
CA PRO A 145 -27.48 -15.26 -2.17
C PRO A 145 -27.82 -15.27 -3.67
N PHE A 146 -27.44 -14.21 -4.40
CA PHE A 146 -27.68 -14.13 -5.84
C PHE A 146 -26.78 -15.12 -6.58
N LEU A 147 -25.46 -15.09 -6.33
CA LEU A 147 -24.54 -16.01 -7.00
C LEU A 147 -24.83 -17.48 -6.67
N ASN A 148 -25.21 -17.77 -5.42
CA ASN A 148 -25.57 -19.11 -4.99
C ASN A 148 -26.86 -19.64 -5.64
N SER A 149 -27.70 -18.74 -6.16
CA SER A 149 -28.94 -19.11 -6.85
C SER A 149 -28.71 -19.42 -8.35
N ILE A 150 -27.52 -19.16 -8.89
CA ILE A 150 -27.22 -19.41 -10.30
C ILE A 150 -26.92 -20.91 -10.49
N PRO A 151 -27.62 -21.63 -11.38
CA PRO A 151 -27.43 -23.06 -11.62
C PRO A 151 -26.19 -23.39 -12.47
N LEU A 152 -25.18 -22.52 -12.49
CA LEU A 152 -23.94 -22.63 -13.26
C LEU A 152 -22.74 -22.69 -12.29
N PRO A 153 -21.59 -23.25 -12.71
CA PRO A 153 -20.40 -23.33 -11.88
C PRO A 153 -19.75 -21.95 -11.68
N VAL A 154 -20.35 -21.14 -10.82
CA VAL A 154 -19.84 -19.84 -10.37
C VAL A 154 -19.51 -19.98 -8.89
N ASN A 155 -18.37 -19.46 -8.44
CA ASN A 155 -18.06 -19.42 -7.02
C ASN A 155 -18.98 -18.38 -6.34
N PRO A 156 -19.88 -18.79 -5.43
CA PRO A 156 -20.77 -17.84 -4.77
C PRO A 156 -20.10 -17.08 -3.63
N PHE A 157 -18.90 -17.47 -3.22
CA PHE A 157 -18.20 -16.88 -2.10
C PHE A 157 -17.35 -15.68 -2.52
N LEU A 158 -17.56 -14.54 -1.86
CA LEU A 158 -16.85 -13.30 -2.15
C LEU A 158 -16.69 -12.43 -0.90
N GLY A 159 -15.73 -11.52 -0.94
CA GLY A 159 -15.44 -10.53 0.10
C GLY A 159 -14.40 -9.52 -0.41
N VAL A 160 -14.19 -8.43 0.31
CA VAL A 160 -13.25 -7.38 -0.11
C VAL A 160 -11.81 -7.91 -0.20
N PHE A 161 -11.41 -8.73 0.78
CA PHE A 161 -10.09 -9.36 0.83
C PHE A 161 -10.14 -10.86 0.60
N TYR A 162 -11.26 -11.42 0.13
CA TYR A 162 -11.35 -12.86 -0.13
C TYR A 162 -10.64 -13.26 -1.44
N PRO A 163 -9.87 -14.36 -1.44
CA PRO A 163 -9.33 -15.07 -0.27
C PRO A 163 -8.14 -14.32 0.36
N TYR A 164 -7.95 -14.49 1.68
CA TYR A 164 -6.81 -13.91 2.41
C TYR A 164 -6.04 -14.97 3.19
N ASN A 165 -6.60 -15.44 4.31
CA ASN A 165 -5.94 -16.41 5.18
C ASN A 165 -5.63 -17.71 4.42
N GLY A 166 -4.39 -18.20 4.55
CA GLY A 166 -3.92 -19.42 3.87
C GLY A 166 -3.51 -19.23 2.42
N THR A 167 -3.45 -17.98 1.93
CA THR A 167 -2.86 -17.64 0.63
C THR A 167 -1.47 -17.06 0.82
N SER A 168 -0.68 -17.01 -0.25
CA SER A 168 0.63 -16.34 -0.24
C SER A 168 0.80 -15.46 -1.46
N ASP A 169 1.35 -14.26 -1.28
CA ASP A 169 1.70 -13.34 -2.36
C ASP A 169 3.13 -13.57 -2.84
N GLY A 170 3.34 -13.57 -4.16
CA GLY A 170 4.60 -13.91 -4.80
C GLY A 170 4.41 -14.84 -6.00
N LEU A 171 5.47 -15.41 -6.56
CA LEU A 171 6.87 -15.40 -6.10
C LEU A 171 7.53 -14.02 -6.23
N TYR A 172 8.20 -13.55 -5.18
CA TYR A 172 9.12 -12.42 -5.25
C TYR A 172 10.54 -12.93 -5.47
N LYS A 173 11.31 -12.30 -6.35
CA LYS A 173 12.76 -12.50 -6.49
C LYS A 173 13.44 -11.14 -6.31
N VAL A 174 14.28 -10.99 -5.29
CA VAL A 174 14.90 -9.71 -4.91
C VAL A 174 16.42 -9.83 -4.87
N TYR A 175 17.13 -8.74 -5.12
CA TYR A 175 18.58 -8.69 -4.95
C TYR A 175 18.96 -8.70 -3.45
N THR A 176 19.92 -9.54 -3.09
CA THR A 176 20.41 -9.64 -1.70
C THR A 176 21.32 -8.49 -1.29
N GLY A 177 22.01 -7.88 -2.27
CA GLY A 177 23.02 -6.85 -2.04
C GLY A 177 24.44 -7.38 -1.80
N THR A 178 24.68 -8.69 -2.01
CA THR A 178 26.03 -9.29 -1.91
C THR A 178 26.99 -8.74 -2.96
N GLU A 179 26.54 -8.64 -4.21
CA GLU A 179 27.32 -8.09 -5.32
C GLU A 179 27.33 -6.56 -5.32
N ASP A 180 26.17 -5.95 -5.10
CA ASP A 180 25.97 -4.50 -5.13
C ASP A 180 24.94 -4.08 -4.07
N ILE A 181 25.44 -3.48 -2.99
CA ILE A 181 24.60 -3.02 -1.88
C ILE A 181 23.59 -1.95 -2.30
N THR A 182 23.81 -1.26 -3.42
CA THR A 182 22.86 -0.26 -3.93
C THR A 182 21.61 -0.90 -4.53
N LYS A 183 21.61 -2.23 -4.72
CA LYS A 183 20.48 -3.00 -5.23
C LYS A 183 19.74 -3.80 -4.16
N THR A 184 20.22 -3.85 -2.92
CA THR A 184 19.60 -4.62 -1.84
C THR A 184 18.09 -4.42 -1.77
N ALA A 185 17.34 -5.51 -1.64
CA ALA A 185 15.88 -5.58 -1.55
C ALA A 185 15.12 -5.10 -2.79
N ILE A 186 15.77 -4.61 -3.85
CA ILE A 186 15.11 -4.27 -5.10
C ILE A 186 14.56 -5.56 -5.72
N ILE A 187 13.30 -5.50 -6.16
CA ILE A 187 12.61 -6.60 -6.80
C ILE A 187 13.15 -6.73 -8.23
N GLU A 188 13.74 -7.89 -8.50
CA GLU A 188 14.13 -8.27 -9.85
C GLU A 188 12.92 -8.76 -10.64
N SER A 189 12.06 -9.57 -10.02
CA SER A 189 10.82 -10.02 -10.64
C SER A 189 9.74 -10.37 -9.61
N TYR A 190 8.49 -10.22 -10.04
CA TYR A 190 7.29 -10.64 -9.33
C TYR A 190 6.53 -11.62 -10.21
N LYS A 191 6.20 -12.81 -9.67
CA LYS A 191 5.60 -13.92 -10.43
C LYS A 191 6.39 -14.28 -11.70
N ASN A 192 7.73 -14.30 -11.57
CA ASN A 192 8.68 -14.56 -12.66
C ASN A 192 8.62 -13.57 -13.83
N LYS A 193 8.04 -12.38 -13.62
CA LYS A 193 7.98 -11.31 -14.62
C LYS A 193 8.52 -10.01 -14.05
N ARG A 194 9.15 -9.19 -14.91
CA ARG A 194 9.56 -7.82 -14.58
C ARG A 194 8.42 -6.80 -14.77
N ASN A 195 7.37 -7.23 -15.49
CA ASN A 195 6.20 -6.44 -15.85
C ASN A 195 4.93 -7.17 -15.40
N LEU A 196 3.90 -6.42 -14.99
CA LEU A 196 2.70 -6.96 -14.35
C LEU A 196 1.69 -7.55 -15.35
N SER A 197 1.75 -7.17 -16.62
CA SER A 197 0.75 -7.47 -17.65
C SER A 197 -0.64 -6.86 -17.33
N TYR A 198 -0.67 -5.72 -16.63
CA TYR A 198 -1.89 -5.00 -16.27
C TYR A 198 -1.99 -3.63 -16.94
N TRP A 199 -0.86 -2.98 -17.19
CA TRP A 199 -0.78 -1.61 -17.70
C TRP A 199 0.00 -1.57 -19.01
N GLU A 200 -0.10 -0.44 -19.71
CA GLU A 200 0.70 -0.19 -20.91
C GLU A 200 2.02 0.52 -20.57
N GLY A 201 3.01 0.43 -21.46
CA GLY A 201 4.26 1.18 -21.37
C GLY A 201 5.02 0.97 -20.05
N HIS A 202 5.56 2.07 -19.50
CA HIS A 202 6.36 2.04 -18.27
C HIS A 202 5.54 1.83 -17.00
N CYS A 203 4.22 2.04 -17.05
CA CYS A 203 3.33 1.84 -15.91
C CYS A 203 3.29 0.38 -15.42
N ASP A 204 3.62 -0.55 -16.32
CA ASP A 204 3.57 -1.99 -16.06
C ASP A 204 4.81 -2.53 -15.33
N MET A 205 5.85 -1.72 -15.18
CA MET A 205 7.13 -2.13 -14.60
C MET A 205 7.04 -2.34 -13.09
N VAL A 206 7.62 -3.44 -12.61
CA VAL A 206 7.86 -3.69 -11.19
C VAL A 206 9.16 -3.00 -10.78
N ASN A 207 9.03 -1.80 -10.24
CA ASN A 207 10.14 -0.95 -9.83
C ASN A 207 10.29 -0.88 -8.30
N GLY A 208 11.55 -0.91 -7.85
CA GLY A 208 11.92 -0.64 -6.46
C GLY A 208 11.84 -1.86 -5.55
N THR A 209 11.66 -1.63 -4.25
CA THR A 209 11.56 -2.68 -3.22
C THR A 209 10.10 -3.00 -2.88
N ASP A 210 9.85 -3.79 -1.84
CA ASP A 210 8.51 -4.01 -1.27
C ASP A 210 8.08 -2.93 -0.25
N GLY A 211 8.91 -1.90 -0.03
CA GLY A 211 8.67 -0.82 0.92
C GLY A 211 9.09 -1.11 2.37
N ALA A 212 9.43 -2.37 2.71
CA ALA A 212 9.89 -2.71 4.06
C ALA A 212 11.34 -2.26 4.31
N SER A 213 12.15 -2.24 3.25
CA SER A 213 13.51 -1.71 3.28
C SER A 213 13.90 -1.14 1.92
N PHE A 214 14.91 -0.29 1.90
CA PHE A 214 15.49 0.35 0.73
C PHE A 214 17.00 0.18 0.76
N PRO A 215 17.70 0.39 -0.37
CA PRO A 215 19.16 0.45 -0.37
C PRO A 215 19.69 1.47 0.66
N PRO A 216 20.83 1.18 1.33
CA PRO A 216 21.38 2.03 2.38
C PRO A 216 21.85 3.39 1.86
N PHE A 217 22.14 4.31 2.79
CA PHE A 217 22.59 5.69 2.51
C PHE A 217 21.56 6.53 1.74
N VAL A 218 20.31 6.43 2.15
CA VAL A 218 19.16 7.15 1.58
C VAL A 218 19.37 8.66 1.68
N LYS A 219 19.19 9.34 0.54
CA LYS A 219 19.33 10.81 0.44
C LYS A 219 17.96 11.48 0.42
N LYS A 220 17.91 12.73 0.90
CA LYS A 220 16.66 13.51 0.91
C LYS A 220 16.16 13.89 -0.49
N ASN A 221 17.06 14.02 -1.47
CA ASN A 221 16.70 14.35 -2.86
C ASN A 221 16.43 13.11 -3.71
N GLN A 222 16.44 11.92 -3.12
CA GLN A 222 16.19 10.67 -3.82
C GLN A 222 14.70 10.40 -3.90
N VAL A 223 14.25 9.85 -5.03
CA VAL A 223 12.90 9.28 -5.17
C VAL A 223 12.97 7.80 -4.85
N LEU A 224 12.22 7.34 -3.86
CA LEU A 224 12.21 5.94 -3.44
C LEU A 224 11.05 5.21 -4.10
N ARG A 225 11.35 4.32 -5.04
CA ARG A 225 10.35 3.49 -5.72
C ARG A 225 10.10 2.23 -4.91
N PHE A 226 8.85 1.78 -4.89
CA PHE A 226 8.45 0.50 -4.31
C PHE A 226 7.22 -0.04 -5.02
N PHE A 227 7.12 -1.37 -5.07
CA PHE A 227 5.99 -2.09 -5.62
C PHE A 227 5.02 -2.47 -4.51
N SER A 228 3.73 -2.30 -4.75
CA SER A 228 2.70 -2.83 -3.88
C SER A 228 1.71 -3.67 -4.69
N SER A 229 1.71 -4.98 -4.43
CA SER A 229 0.79 -5.94 -5.03
C SER A 229 -0.69 -5.62 -4.72
N ASP A 230 -0.99 -5.06 -3.54
CA ASP A 230 -2.33 -4.68 -3.14
C ASP A 230 -3.01 -3.66 -4.09
N ILE A 231 -2.23 -2.75 -4.67
CA ILE A 231 -2.69 -1.72 -5.63
C ILE A 231 -2.25 -2.00 -7.07
N CYS A 232 -1.61 -3.15 -7.29
CA CYS A 232 -1.24 -3.64 -8.62
C CYS A 232 -0.36 -2.71 -9.45
N ARG A 233 0.49 -1.89 -8.83
CA ARG A 233 1.47 -1.04 -9.53
C ARG A 233 2.67 -0.72 -8.65
N SER A 234 3.74 -0.24 -9.28
CA SER A 234 4.79 0.49 -8.58
C SER A 234 4.40 1.95 -8.36
N ILE A 235 4.87 2.47 -7.23
CA ILE A 235 4.68 3.86 -6.80
C ILE A 235 5.99 4.37 -6.20
N TYR A 236 5.99 5.61 -5.73
CA TYR A 236 7.17 6.24 -5.17
C TYR A 236 6.85 7.15 -3.99
N GLY A 237 7.85 7.31 -3.12
CA GLY A 237 7.86 8.27 -2.02
C GLY A 237 8.86 9.38 -2.27
N VAL A 238 8.52 10.58 -1.80
CA VAL A 238 9.39 11.77 -1.81
C VAL A 238 9.63 12.27 -0.39
N PHE A 239 10.82 12.79 -0.11
CA PHE A 239 11.17 13.30 1.22
C PHE A 239 10.29 14.49 1.59
N GLN A 240 9.74 14.46 2.80
CA GLN A 240 8.94 15.54 3.36
C GLN A 240 9.64 16.19 4.57
N SER A 241 10.08 15.37 5.54
CA SER A 241 10.60 15.90 6.80
C SER A 241 11.53 14.92 7.53
N LYS A 242 12.28 15.42 8.53
CA LYS A 242 12.99 14.57 9.49
C LYS A 242 12.07 14.23 10.66
N GLN A 243 12.15 12.99 11.14
CA GLN A 243 11.40 12.49 12.28
C GLN A 243 12.38 11.95 13.33
N ASN A 244 11.99 11.98 14.60
CA ASN A 244 12.71 11.30 15.67
C ASN A 244 11.75 10.31 16.34
N VAL A 245 12.04 9.02 16.20
CA VAL A 245 11.22 7.95 16.77
C VAL A 245 12.10 7.13 17.69
N LYS A 246 11.78 7.14 18.98
CA LYS A 246 12.51 6.37 20.01
C LYS A 246 14.02 6.65 19.97
N GLY A 247 14.40 7.91 19.79
CA GLY A 247 15.79 8.35 19.72
C GLY A 247 16.51 8.01 18.41
N ILE A 248 15.81 7.52 17.39
CA ILE A 248 16.35 7.21 16.06
C ILE A 248 15.90 8.29 15.08
N THR A 249 16.86 8.91 14.37
CA THR A 249 16.57 9.89 13.32
C THR A 249 16.13 9.18 12.04
N LEU A 250 14.93 9.50 11.58
CA LEU A 250 14.32 8.94 10.36
C LEU A 250 14.03 10.04 9.34
N TYR A 251 13.98 9.66 8.07
CA TYR A 251 13.50 10.49 6.97
C TYR A 251 12.08 10.06 6.61
N ARG A 252 11.13 10.98 6.70
CA ARG A 252 9.76 10.77 6.25
C ARG A 252 9.68 10.92 4.75
N PHE A 253 9.31 9.85 4.08
CA PHE A 253 8.91 9.83 2.69
C PHE A 253 7.40 9.68 2.60
N VAL A 254 6.75 10.54 1.84
CA VAL A 254 5.30 10.48 1.61
C VAL A 254 5.03 10.13 0.16
N VAL A 255 3.93 9.42 -0.10
CA VAL A 255 3.45 9.25 -1.47
C VAL A 255 2.84 10.58 -1.92
N PRO A 256 3.39 11.26 -2.94
CA PRO A 256 2.94 12.60 -3.31
C PRO A 256 1.64 12.55 -4.10
N ARG A 257 0.89 13.66 -4.14
CA ARG A 257 -0.37 13.76 -4.90
C ARG A 257 -0.18 13.44 -6.39
N GLU A 258 1.00 13.77 -6.93
CA GLU A 258 1.39 13.56 -8.32
C GLU A 258 1.37 12.07 -8.71
N ALA A 259 1.51 11.15 -7.74
CA ALA A 259 1.40 9.72 -7.98
C ALA A 259 -0.03 9.27 -8.36
N PHE A 260 -1.03 10.07 -8.01
CA PHE A 260 -2.45 9.85 -8.29
C PHE A 260 -3.06 10.92 -9.20
N ALA A 261 -2.26 11.87 -9.69
CA ALA A 261 -2.71 12.95 -10.57
C ALA A 261 -3.11 12.42 -11.95
N SER A 262 -3.99 13.15 -12.63
CA SER A 262 -4.41 12.80 -13.98
C SER A 262 -3.30 13.03 -15.00
N PRO A 263 -3.35 12.38 -16.18
CA PRO A 263 -2.43 12.61 -17.29
C PRO A 263 -2.33 14.05 -17.76
N THR A 264 -3.37 14.87 -17.56
CA THR A 264 -3.34 16.30 -17.87
C THR A 264 -2.43 17.10 -16.93
N GLU A 265 -2.26 16.64 -15.69
CA GLU A 265 -1.34 17.25 -14.72
C GLU A 265 0.05 16.61 -14.76
N VAL A 266 0.10 15.27 -14.85
CA VAL A 266 1.31 14.47 -14.87
C VAL A 266 1.24 13.51 -16.06
N GLY A 267 1.85 13.91 -17.18
CA GLY A 267 1.80 13.16 -18.44
C GLY A 267 2.21 11.69 -18.31
N ASP A 268 3.15 11.36 -17.43
CA ASP A 268 3.63 9.99 -17.19
C ASP A 268 2.55 9.03 -16.66
N ASN A 269 1.43 9.55 -16.13
CA ASN A 269 0.33 8.72 -15.63
C ASN A 269 -0.64 8.25 -16.73
N TYR A 270 -0.42 8.61 -18.01
CA TYR A 270 -1.32 8.25 -19.13
C TYR A 270 -1.69 6.77 -19.17
N CYS A 271 -0.72 5.88 -18.92
CA CYS A 271 -0.90 4.44 -18.99
C CYS A 271 -1.60 3.81 -17.78
N PHE A 272 -1.99 4.60 -16.77
CA PHE A 272 -2.89 4.18 -15.69
C PHE A 272 -4.36 4.53 -15.97
N CYS A 273 -4.66 5.30 -17.03
CA CYS A 273 -6.03 5.59 -17.44
C CYS A 273 -6.59 4.44 -18.29
N THR A 274 -7.57 3.71 -17.74
CA THR A 274 -8.13 2.50 -18.38
C THR A 274 -9.46 2.72 -19.12
N ASP A 275 -10.22 3.76 -18.75
CA ASP A 275 -11.56 4.03 -19.29
C ASP A 275 -11.75 5.54 -19.47
N GLN A 276 -11.82 6.00 -20.72
CA GLN A 276 -11.98 7.42 -21.06
C GLN A 276 -13.38 7.97 -20.75
N VAL A 277 -14.40 7.13 -20.59
CA VAL A 277 -15.75 7.59 -20.26
C VAL A 277 -15.86 7.88 -18.77
N ILE A 278 -15.39 6.95 -17.94
CA ILE A 278 -15.45 7.10 -16.48
C ILE A 278 -14.45 8.16 -15.98
N SER A 279 -13.29 8.28 -16.62
CA SER A 279 -12.26 9.25 -16.26
C SER A 279 -12.41 10.62 -16.93
N GLU A 280 -13.52 10.87 -17.63
CA GLU A 280 -13.78 12.11 -18.40
C GLU A 280 -12.60 12.49 -19.31
N ASN A 281 -12.27 11.59 -20.24
CA ASN A 281 -11.13 11.68 -21.14
C ASN A 281 -9.78 11.78 -20.39
N CYS A 282 -9.62 10.97 -19.34
CA CYS A 282 -8.42 10.91 -18.49
C CYS A 282 -8.08 12.25 -17.82
N THR A 283 -9.08 13.00 -17.39
CA THR A 283 -8.89 14.28 -16.68
C THR A 283 -9.06 14.15 -15.17
N LEU A 284 -9.77 13.13 -14.69
CA LEU A 284 -10.00 12.89 -13.28
C LEU A 284 -8.77 12.33 -12.56
N ALA A 285 -8.54 12.80 -11.32
CA ALA A 285 -7.41 12.45 -10.47
C ALA A 285 -7.86 11.77 -9.16
N GLY A 286 -6.90 11.17 -8.45
CA GLY A 286 -7.04 10.62 -7.08
C GLY A 286 -7.66 9.23 -6.97
N VAL A 287 -7.98 8.59 -8.10
CA VAL A 287 -8.53 7.23 -8.16
C VAL A 287 -7.78 6.38 -9.19
N LEU A 288 -7.63 5.09 -8.91
CA LEU A 288 -6.93 4.12 -9.77
C LEU A 288 -7.83 2.90 -10.01
N ASP A 289 -8.20 2.66 -11.27
CA ASP A 289 -8.92 1.45 -11.67
C ASP A 289 -7.98 0.24 -11.66
N ILE A 290 -8.17 -0.69 -10.72
CA ILE A 290 -7.36 -1.90 -10.63
C ILE A 290 -8.12 -3.14 -11.13
N SER A 291 -9.16 -2.96 -11.94
CA SER A 291 -9.97 -4.07 -12.47
C SER A 291 -9.15 -5.12 -13.22
N ALA A 292 -8.06 -4.72 -13.88
CA ALA A 292 -7.13 -5.61 -14.59
C ALA A 292 -6.55 -6.71 -13.68
N CYS A 293 -6.21 -6.40 -12.43
CA CYS A 293 -5.67 -7.36 -11.47
C CYS A 293 -6.72 -7.98 -10.54
N LYS A 294 -7.99 -7.54 -10.62
CA LYS A 294 -9.12 -8.05 -9.82
C LYS A 294 -10.12 -8.84 -10.68
N ALA A 295 -9.64 -9.54 -11.69
CA ALA A 295 -10.45 -10.35 -12.61
C ALA A 295 -11.64 -9.57 -13.21
N LYS A 296 -11.35 -8.35 -13.70
CA LYS A 296 -12.30 -7.41 -14.31
C LYS A 296 -13.39 -6.86 -13.39
N ARG A 297 -13.38 -7.20 -12.09
CA ARG A 297 -14.28 -6.56 -11.12
C ARG A 297 -13.97 -5.06 -11.04
N PRO A 298 -14.98 -4.18 -10.94
CA PRO A 298 -14.81 -2.74 -11.07
C PRO A 298 -14.28 -2.08 -9.78
N VAL A 299 -13.11 -2.53 -9.33
CA VAL A 299 -12.47 -2.08 -8.09
C VAL A 299 -11.59 -0.87 -8.36
N TYR A 300 -11.81 0.20 -7.61
CA TYR A 300 -11.01 1.42 -7.67
C TYR A 300 -10.30 1.64 -6.33
N ILE A 301 -9.02 2.00 -6.38
CA ILE A 301 -8.25 2.39 -5.20
C ILE A 301 -8.09 3.90 -5.16
N SER A 302 -8.18 4.47 -3.97
CA SER A 302 -7.88 5.89 -3.71
C SER A 302 -7.19 6.04 -2.37
N LEU A 303 -6.85 7.28 -2.00
CA LEU A 303 -6.57 7.61 -0.61
C LEU A 303 -7.89 7.70 0.19
N PRO A 304 -7.85 7.55 1.53
CA PRO A 304 -9.04 7.66 2.36
C PRO A 304 -9.80 8.99 2.19
N HIS A 305 -11.12 8.90 2.20
CA HIS A 305 -12.06 10.00 1.91
C HIS A 305 -11.80 10.71 0.57
N PHE A 306 -11.23 10.00 -0.40
CA PHE A 306 -10.82 10.55 -1.70
C PHE A 306 -9.85 11.73 -1.57
N LEU A 307 -8.93 11.68 -0.60
CA LEU A 307 -7.86 12.67 -0.49
C LEU A 307 -7.11 12.82 -1.83
N HIS A 308 -6.97 14.06 -2.30
CA HIS A 308 -6.38 14.44 -3.60
C HIS A 308 -7.15 14.00 -4.85
N ALA A 309 -8.40 13.56 -4.73
CA ALA A 309 -9.24 13.31 -5.90
C ALA A 309 -9.90 14.58 -6.43
N SER A 310 -10.31 14.53 -7.70
CA SER A 310 -11.11 15.58 -8.32
C SER A 310 -12.46 15.74 -7.61
N ASP A 311 -12.96 16.97 -7.48
CA ASP A 311 -14.20 17.28 -6.76
C ASP A 311 -15.42 16.49 -7.27
N SER A 312 -15.48 16.21 -8.58
CA SER A 312 -16.56 15.41 -9.18
C SER A 312 -16.64 13.98 -8.64
N ILE A 313 -15.53 13.41 -8.17
CA ILE A 313 -15.51 12.08 -7.53
C ILE A 313 -16.25 12.12 -6.19
N LEU A 314 -16.16 13.22 -5.45
CA LEU A 314 -16.80 13.36 -4.14
C LEU A 314 -18.31 13.53 -4.26
N HIS A 315 -18.82 14.10 -5.36
CA HIS A 315 -20.25 14.37 -5.54
C HIS A 315 -21.15 13.12 -5.62
N GLY A 316 -20.57 11.93 -5.79
CA GLY A 316 -21.32 10.67 -5.82
C GLY A 316 -21.88 10.22 -4.47
N VAL A 317 -21.36 10.76 -3.36
CA VAL A 317 -21.73 10.37 -1.99
C VAL A 317 -21.64 11.56 -1.03
N GLU A 318 -22.32 11.47 0.11
CA GLU A 318 -22.25 12.47 1.19
C GLU A 318 -21.54 11.89 2.42
N GLY A 319 -20.91 12.75 3.24
CA GLY A 319 -20.29 12.35 4.51
C GLY A 319 -18.77 12.09 4.46
N LEU A 320 -18.10 12.42 3.35
CA LEU A 320 -16.65 12.32 3.25
C LEU A 320 -15.95 13.61 3.72
N SER A 321 -14.81 13.46 4.40
CA SER A 321 -14.02 14.58 4.93
C SER A 321 -12.52 14.30 4.79
N PRO A 322 -11.91 14.54 3.61
CA PRO A 322 -10.48 14.30 3.40
C PRO A 322 -9.60 15.17 4.29
N ASN A 323 -8.58 14.56 4.92
CA ASN A 323 -7.61 15.23 5.77
C ASN A 323 -6.20 14.70 5.49
N GLU A 324 -5.26 15.57 5.13
CA GLU A 324 -3.89 15.14 4.79
C GLU A 324 -3.19 14.40 5.93
N LYS A 325 -3.27 14.89 7.17
CA LYS A 325 -2.57 14.27 8.31
C LYS A 325 -3.12 12.88 8.62
N GLU A 326 -4.43 12.71 8.48
CA GLU A 326 -5.13 11.46 8.79
C GLU A 326 -5.06 10.45 7.64
N HIS A 327 -5.00 10.91 6.39
CA HIS A 327 -5.19 10.06 5.21
C HIS A 327 -3.94 9.93 4.31
N GLU A 328 -2.85 10.66 4.58
CA GLU A 328 -1.59 10.49 3.83
C GLU A 328 -0.94 9.12 4.07
N THR A 329 -0.26 8.57 3.07
CA THR A 329 0.63 7.41 3.24
C THR A 329 2.07 7.87 3.43
N PHE A 330 2.74 7.36 4.46
CA PHE A 330 4.15 7.69 4.74
C PHE A 330 4.99 6.48 5.16
N LEU A 331 6.29 6.60 4.92
CA LEU A 331 7.35 5.68 5.30
C LEU A 331 8.44 6.50 6.03
N ASP A 332 8.73 6.17 7.27
CA ASP A 332 9.83 6.76 8.02
C ASP A 332 11.03 5.80 8.02
N ILE A 333 12.05 6.20 7.26
CA ILE A 333 13.18 5.36 6.88
C ILE A 333 14.44 5.82 7.60
N GLU A 334 15.18 4.90 8.20
CA GLU A 334 16.48 5.22 8.78
C GLU A 334 17.52 5.36 7.65
N PRO A 335 18.17 6.53 7.50
CA PRO A 335 18.89 6.87 6.28
C PRO A 335 20.19 6.07 6.07
N ILE A 336 20.83 5.54 7.12
CA ILE A 336 22.09 4.80 6.97
C ILE A 336 21.82 3.39 6.45
N THR A 337 20.88 2.68 7.08
CA THR A 337 20.53 1.29 6.79
C THR A 337 19.52 1.14 5.65
N GLY A 338 18.64 2.13 5.47
CA GLY A 338 17.52 2.06 4.54
C GLY A 338 16.30 1.30 5.08
N PHE A 339 16.28 0.93 6.36
CA PHE A 339 15.15 0.21 6.96
C PHE A 339 13.97 1.14 7.26
N THR A 340 12.76 0.69 6.91
CA THR A 340 11.51 1.37 7.30
C THR A 340 11.18 1.00 8.74
N LEU A 341 11.30 1.96 9.67
CA LEU A 341 11.12 1.71 11.11
C LEU A 341 9.77 2.19 11.66
N ARG A 342 9.06 3.03 10.90
CA ARG A 342 7.66 3.39 11.14
C ARG A 342 6.99 3.65 9.80
N PHE A 343 5.78 3.18 9.59
CA PHE A 343 5.01 3.51 8.39
C PHE A 343 3.51 3.52 8.67
N ALA A 344 2.77 4.22 7.82
CA ALA A 344 1.33 4.12 7.72
C ALA A 344 0.97 4.07 6.23
N LYS A 345 0.49 2.92 5.77
CA LYS A 345 -0.04 2.69 4.44
C LYS A 345 -1.55 2.83 4.51
N ARG A 346 -2.06 3.91 3.91
CA ARG A 346 -3.48 4.27 3.97
C ARG A 346 -4.09 4.21 2.59
N LEU A 347 -5.12 3.38 2.44
CA LEU A 347 -5.77 3.09 1.16
C LEU A 347 -7.27 3.01 1.36
N GLN A 348 -8.03 3.37 0.34
CA GLN A 348 -9.47 3.18 0.30
C GLN A 348 -9.84 2.24 -0.84
N VAL A 349 -10.72 1.29 -0.56
CA VAL A 349 -11.28 0.36 -1.53
C VAL A 349 -12.66 0.85 -1.93
N ASN A 350 -12.85 1.01 -3.24
CA ASN A 350 -14.07 1.53 -3.81
C ASN A 350 -14.58 0.59 -4.91
N LEU A 351 -15.89 0.63 -5.20
CA LEU A 351 -16.46 0.02 -6.40
C LEU A 351 -17.13 1.07 -7.27
N LEU A 352 -16.92 0.96 -8.58
CA LEU A 352 -17.68 1.74 -9.55
C LEU A 352 -19.08 1.16 -9.70
N VAL A 353 -20.08 1.99 -9.43
CA VAL A 353 -21.49 1.71 -9.66
C VAL A 353 -21.88 2.29 -11.00
N LYS A 354 -22.49 1.48 -11.89
CA LYS A 354 -23.02 1.93 -13.18
C LYS A 354 -24.54 1.75 -13.23
N PRO A 355 -25.27 2.63 -13.93
CA PRO A 355 -26.69 2.44 -14.17
C PRO A 355 -26.94 1.20 -15.03
N SER A 356 -28.06 0.52 -14.79
CA SER A 356 -28.54 -0.54 -15.67
C SER A 356 -30.07 -0.53 -15.76
N LYS A 357 -30.58 -0.47 -17.00
CA LYS A 357 -32.02 -0.60 -17.28
C LYS A 357 -32.50 -2.05 -17.21
N SER A 358 -31.59 -3.02 -17.42
CA SER A 358 -31.89 -4.46 -17.39
C SER A 358 -31.92 -5.03 -15.97
N ILE A 359 -31.21 -4.41 -15.02
CA ILE A 359 -31.11 -4.85 -13.63
C ILE A 359 -31.98 -3.96 -12.75
N THR A 360 -33.08 -4.51 -12.24
CA THR A 360 -34.07 -3.72 -11.48
C THR A 360 -33.45 -3.11 -10.21
N ALA A 361 -32.54 -3.83 -9.56
CA ALA A 361 -31.81 -3.34 -8.38
C ALA A 361 -30.94 -2.11 -8.65
N LEU A 362 -30.54 -1.83 -9.90
CA LEU A 362 -29.70 -0.69 -10.28
C LEU A 362 -30.47 0.36 -11.12
N SER A 363 -31.78 0.21 -11.26
CA SER A 363 -32.61 1.03 -12.14
C SER A 363 -32.75 2.49 -11.67
N LYS A 364 -32.49 2.76 -10.38
CA LYS A 364 -32.52 4.11 -9.79
C LYS A 364 -31.19 4.85 -9.87
N VAL A 365 -30.10 4.15 -10.19
CA VAL A 365 -28.81 4.79 -10.46
C VAL A 365 -28.93 5.58 -11.76
N LYS A 366 -28.65 6.88 -11.71
CA LYS A 366 -28.75 7.78 -12.88
C LYS A 366 -27.41 7.91 -13.61
N ASN A 367 -26.36 8.22 -12.85
CA ASN A 367 -25.01 8.44 -13.35
C ASN A 367 -24.05 7.42 -12.73
N PRO A 368 -22.98 7.02 -13.43
CA PRO A 368 -21.92 6.23 -12.84
C PRO A 368 -21.20 7.03 -11.75
N TYR A 369 -20.83 6.37 -10.65
CA TYR A 369 -20.07 6.99 -9.57
C TYR A 369 -19.24 5.95 -8.80
N ILE A 370 -18.19 6.41 -8.12
CA ILE A 370 -17.29 5.56 -7.34
C ILE A 370 -17.77 5.55 -5.89
N PHE A 371 -18.23 4.40 -5.42
CA PHE A 371 -18.71 4.23 -4.06
C PHE A 371 -17.59 3.71 -3.14
N PRO A 372 -17.27 4.40 -2.03
CA PRO A 372 -16.25 3.94 -1.09
C PRO A 372 -16.82 2.86 -0.16
N LEU A 373 -16.20 1.69 -0.12
CA LEU A 373 -16.63 0.61 0.77
C LEU A 373 -16.04 0.76 2.17
N LEU A 374 -14.72 0.93 2.20
CA LEU A 374 -13.93 1.00 3.41
C LEU A 374 -12.58 1.63 3.09
N TRP A 375 -11.93 2.15 4.12
CA TRP A 375 -10.51 2.47 4.06
C TRP A 375 -9.75 1.74 5.17
N LEU A 376 -8.45 1.61 4.98
CA LEU A 376 -7.56 0.89 5.87
C LEU A 376 -6.31 1.69 6.20
N ASN A 377 -5.79 1.49 7.40
CA ASN A 377 -4.46 1.91 7.83
C ASN A 377 -3.65 0.66 8.18
N GLU A 378 -2.71 0.29 7.32
CA GLU A 378 -1.69 -0.69 7.67
C GLU A 378 -0.47 0.03 8.23
N SER A 379 -0.16 -0.18 9.50
CA SER A 379 0.89 0.56 10.19
C SER A 379 1.75 -0.35 11.06
N ALA A 380 2.98 0.09 11.26
CA ALA A 380 3.90 -0.51 12.21
C ALA A 380 4.83 0.56 12.77
N ILE A 381 5.32 0.32 13.98
CA ILE A 381 6.36 1.13 14.63
C ILE A 381 7.34 0.19 15.32
N ILE A 382 8.63 0.49 15.24
CA ILE A 382 9.67 -0.26 15.93
C ILE A 382 9.41 -0.38 17.44
N GLY A 383 9.43 -1.60 17.96
CA GLY A 383 9.30 -1.89 19.40
C GLY A 383 10.46 -1.31 20.21
N GLU A 384 10.28 -1.08 21.52
CA GLU A 384 11.30 -0.39 22.33
C GLU A 384 12.60 -1.18 22.45
N GLU A 385 12.50 -2.47 22.75
CA GLU A 385 13.65 -3.39 22.81
C GLU A 385 14.44 -3.41 21.49
N LYS A 386 13.72 -3.47 20.36
CA LYS A 386 14.34 -3.44 19.03
C LYS A 386 14.96 -2.08 18.71
N ALA A 387 14.35 -0.99 19.14
CA ALA A 387 14.90 0.35 18.99
C ALA A 387 16.19 0.53 19.80
N GLU A 388 16.23 0.02 21.04
CA GLU A 388 17.44 0.01 21.87
C GLU A 388 18.56 -0.82 21.24
N MET A 389 18.24 -2.03 20.79
CA MET A 389 19.17 -2.87 20.04
C MET A 389 19.69 -2.16 18.78
N PHE A 390 18.82 -1.47 18.03
CA PHE A 390 19.19 -0.72 16.84
C PHE A 390 20.16 0.42 17.16
N ARG A 391 19.87 1.24 18.20
CA ARG A 391 20.74 2.34 18.64
C ARG A 391 22.12 1.81 19.05
N SER A 392 22.17 0.72 19.79
CA SER A 392 23.43 0.09 20.23
C SER A 392 24.26 -0.46 19.06
N LYS A 393 23.63 -1.26 18.18
CA LYS A 393 24.34 -1.96 17.11
C LYS A 393 24.69 -1.09 15.91
N VAL A 394 23.87 -0.10 15.59
CA VAL A 394 24.01 0.73 14.38
C VAL A 394 24.49 2.13 14.74
N THR A 395 23.66 2.91 15.43
CA THR A 395 23.94 4.33 15.69
C THR A 395 25.21 4.52 16.53
N GLY A 396 25.39 3.71 17.58
CA GLY A 396 26.57 3.77 18.45
C GLY A 396 27.87 3.45 17.71
N LYS A 397 27.89 2.40 16.88
CA LYS A 397 29.07 2.05 16.09
C LYS A 397 29.42 3.12 15.06
N VAL A 398 28.42 3.68 14.37
CA VAL A 398 28.66 4.76 13.39
C VAL A 398 29.18 6.02 14.08
N GLN A 399 28.61 6.41 15.22
CA GLN A 399 29.11 7.55 16.00
C GLN A 399 30.53 7.33 16.50
N MET A 400 30.86 6.12 16.97
CA MET A 400 32.21 5.76 17.40
C MET A 400 33.22 5.90 16.24
N LEU A 401 32.88 5.37 15.06
CA LEU A 401 33.72 5.48 13.86
C LEU A 401 33.90 6.93 13.41
N ASN A 402 32.83 7.72 13.38
CA ASN A 402 32.93 9.15 13.04
C ASN A 402 33.77 9.94 14.05
N THR A 403 33.63 9.63 15.35
CA THR A 403 34.42 10.27 16.41
C THR A 403 35.89 9.91 16.28
N LEU A 404 36.20 8.63 16.02
CA LEU A 404 37.56 8.17 15.75
C LEU A 404 38.14 8.84 14.49
N GLN A 405 37.36 8.93 13.41
CA GLN A 405 37.77 9.60 12.18
C GLN A 405 38.09 11.07 12.41
N MET A 406 37.22 11.80 13.12
CA MET A 406 37.46 13.20 13.49
C MET A 406 38.71 13.34 14.36
N ALA A 407 38.89 12.48 15.36
CA ALA A 407 40.07 12.48 16.22
C ALA A 407 41.37 12.25 15.42
N LEU A 408 41.37 11.29 14.49
CA LEU A 408 42.50 11.03 13.60
C LEU A 408 42.80 12.20 12.67
N MET A 409 41.77 12.84 12.08
CA MET A 409 41.95 14.03 11.23
C MET A 409 42.52 15.22 12.01
N ILE A 410 42.04 15.46 13.24
CA ILE A 410 42.55 16.53 14.11
C ILE A 410 44.00 16.23 14.49
N THR A 411 44.30 15.01 14.93
CA THR A 411 45.65 14.61 15.34
C THR A 411 46.63 14.72 14.17
N GLY A 412 46.25 14.24 12.98
CA GLY A 412 47.06 14.36 11.78
C GLY A 412 47.30 15.82 11.37
N SER A 413 46.29 16.68 11.48
CA SER A 413 46.42 18.11 11.17
C SER A 413 47.36 18.82 12.15
N VAL A 414 47.26 18.52 13.45
CA VAL A 414 48.15 19.07 14.48
C VAL A 414 49.60 18.63 14.24
N LEU A 415 49.83 17.34 13.96
CA LEU A 415 51.15 16.83 13.63
C LEU A 415 51.72 17.49 12.38
N PHE A 416 50.93 17.62 11.32
CA PHE A 416 51.35 18.28 10.08
C PHE A 416 51.76 19.74 10.32
N LEU A 417 50.97 20.51 11.08
CA LEU A 417 51.31 21.89 11.43
C LEU A 417 52.57 21.97 12.29
N ALA A 418 52.77 21.05 13.24
CA ALA A 418 53.97 20.98 14.06
C ALA A 418 55.23 20.64 13.23
N PHE A 419 55.12 19.71 12.27
CA PHE A 419 56.21 19.39 11.34
C PHE A 419 56.52 20.56 10.41
N MET A 420 55.50 21.24 9.88
CA MET A 420 55.70 22.43 9.07
C MET A 420 56.36 23.56 9.87
N GLY A 421 55.89 23.82 11.10
CA GLY A 421 56.50 24.78 12.00
C GLY A 421 57.96 24.47 12.29
N SER A 422 58.28 23.21 12.64
CA SER A 422 59.66 22.79 12.91
C SER A 422 60.55 22.87 11.65
N TYR A 423 60.04 22.52 10.47
CA TYR A 423 60.74 22.67 9.19
C TYR A 423 61.11 24.14 8.91
N PHE A 424 60.16 25.08 9.08
CA PHE A 424 60.43 26.51 8.88
C PHE A 424 61.44 27.06 9.90
N ILE A 425 61.36 26.64 11.17
CA ILE A 425 62.33 27.03 12.20
C ILE A 425 63.74 26.51 11.86
N CYS A 426 63.86 25.24 11.46
CA CYS A 426 65.14 24.65 11.05
C CYS A 426 65.72 25.31 9.80
N ARG A 427 64.87 25.66 8.83
CA ARG A 427 65.31 26.36 7.61
C ARG A 427 65.74 27.80 7.90
N SER A 428 65.02 28.51 8.77
CA SER A 428 65.39 29.85 9.25
C SER A 428 66.75 29.86 9.95
N LYS A 429 67.03 28.85 10.79
CA LYS A 429 68.35 28.69 11.45
C LYS A 429 69.50 28.35 10.50
N LYS A 430 69.24 27.82 9.30
CA LYS A 430 70.25 27.55 8.27
C LYS A 430 70.55 28.75 7.36
N LEU A 431 69.68 29.75 7.36
CA LEU A 431 69.78 30.98 6.55
C LEU A 431 70.38 32.16 7.35
N LYS A 432 70.49 32.03 8.67
CA LYS A 432 71.36 32.83 9.54
C LYS A 432 72.69 32.10 9.70
#